data_AF-A0A3B3BM22-F1
#
_entry.id   AF-A0A3B3BM22-F1
#
_cell.length_a   1.000
_cell.length_b   1.000
_cell.length_c   1.000
_cell.angle_alpha   90.00
_cell.angle_beta   90.00
_cell.angle_gamma   90.00
#
_symmetry.space_group_name_H-M   'P 1'
#
loop_
_entity.id
_entity.type
_entity.pdbx_description
1 polymer ?
#
loop_
_entity_poly.entity_id
_entity_poly.type
_entity_poly.pdbx_seq_one_letter_code
_entity_poly.pdbx_strand_id
1 'polypeptide(L)'
;CSLRSLDPLHVVFIPKLYLQASINKSVSHELPGTLMGDPVVMLSLYPEFPESMMSSHVSCGEFVFLLDRSGSMDSPISNRNWQETRISSARDTLLLLLKSLPMGCYFNIYSFGSRFDQVFPNSMEYSQESMEEALKKVEGMQADLGGTEILQPLKQIYSQPFISNQPRQLFVFTDGEVGNTKEVLDLVKRNAASHRCFSFGIGEGASSALINGLAQEGRGHAQFITGSDRMQAKVMQSLKFALQPVVKDISVTWDLPKGVSATVLSPPITTIFQGQRSLLYAQLRGKSSLTDCSVTVNYTLADHPYKNQMQFDLNPAKDTGLTVHRLAARSLIRSLEVKERENRGKSDEDVKKKVVELSVQSGVSSGHTAFIAVNKDSGDAVQGPLVRRDVPTPGESLSRASEPEPPRRDPLLQLVSLQKASGCWMLDAALASVLGKTSKELEESKPENVSSEVWATILALTWLHGFKMDAKDEWELLAVKAASWVQAQNAPCVKECVDAANALLGCRVQKEALGL
;
A
#
# COMPACT_ATOMS: atom_id res chain seq x y z
N CYS A 1 -35.02 -8.93 21.44
CA CYS A 1 -34.60 -9.16 22.83
C CYS A 1 -33.69 -8.02 23.27
N SER A 2 -33.99 -7.45 24.43
CA SER A 2 -33.47 -6.19 24.98
C SER A 2 -31.94 -6.12 25.06
N LEU A 3 -31.36 -5.07 24.47
CA LEU A 3 -30.07 -4.51 24.86
C LEU A 3 -30.32 -3.72 26.15
N ARG A 4 -29.73 -4.15 27.26
CA ARG A 4 -29.65 -3.36 28.50
C ARG A 4 -28.35 -2.56 28.49
N SER A 5 -28.50 -1.29 28.87
CA SER A 5 -27.46 -0.29 29.10
C SER A 5 -26.46 -0.73 30.15
N LEU A 6 -25.18 -0.41 29.92
CA LEU A 6 -24.17 -0.22 30.95
C LEU A 6 -23.67 1.22 30.83
N ASP A 7 -23.71 1.93 31.96
CA ASP A 7 -23.30 3.32 32.16
C ASP A 7 -21.78 3.55 31.95
N PRO A 8 -21.35 4.82 31.77
CA PRO A 8 -20.09 5.17 31.13
C PRO A 8 -18.91 5.09 32.12
N LEU A 9 -18.16 4.01 32.05
CA LEU A 9 -16.77 3.99 32.53
C LEU A 9 -15.91 4.68 31.48
N HIS A 10 -15.22 5.75 31.89
CA HIS A 10 -14.21 6.48 31.13
C HIS A 10 -13.41 5.53 30.21
N VAL A 11 -13.68 5.60 28.90
CA VAL A 11 -12.95 4.84 27.89
C VAL A 11 -11.61 5.53 27.68
N VAL A 12 -10.58 5.04 28.35
CA VAL A 12 -9.20 5.30 27.93
C VAL A 12 -8.97 4.48 26.67
N PHE A 13 -9.08 5.13 25.50
CA PHE A 13 -8.69 4.54 24.22
C PHE A 13 -7.17 4.37 24.17
N ILE A 14 -6.67 3.27 24.72
CA ILE A 14 -5.29 2.83 24.53
C ILE A 14 -5.22 2.22 23.12
N PRO A 15 -4.28 2.60 22.25
CA PRO A 15 -4.11 1.98 20.93
C PRO A 15 -3.91 0.47 21.09
N LYS A 16 -4.73 -0.36 20.42
CA LYS A 16 -4.64 -1.82 20.56
C LYS A 16 -4.13 -2.46 19.27
N LEU A 17 -2.92 -3.01 19.34
CA LEU A 17 -2.56 -4.19 18.55
C LEU A 17 -3.24 -5.40 19.20
N TYR A 18 -4.37 -5.87 18.68
CA TYR A 18 -5.02 -7.05 19.21
C TYR A 18 -4.13 -8.26 19.03
N LEU A 19 -3.90 -8.95 20.14
CA LEU A 19 -3.17 -10.21 20.20
C LEU A 19 -4.20 -11.32 20.32
N GLN A 20 -4.10 -12.32 19.45
CA GLN A 20 -4.83 -13.57 19.59
C GLN A 20 -3.85 -14.73 19.48
N ALA A 21 -3.83 -15.61 20.49
CA ALA A 21 -3.12 -16.88 20.43
C ALA A 21 -4.10 -18.00 20.08
N SER A 22 -3.64 -18.95 19.28
CA SER A 22 -4.31 -20.24 19.10
C SER A 22 -3.28 -21.34 19.20
N ILE A 23 -3.60 -22.40 19.92
CA ILE A 23 -2.67 -23.46 20.28
C ILE A 23 -3.26 -24.79 19.85
N ASN A 24 -2.46 -25.58 19.14
CA ASN A 24 -2.82 -26.95 18.81
C ASN A 24 -1.94 -27.90 19.61
N LYS A 25 -2.54 -28.96 20.16
CA LYS A 25 -1.85 -30.01 20.91
C LYS A 25 -1.00 -30.88 19.99
N SER A 26 -0.03 -31.58 20.57
CA SER A 26 0.77 -32.58 19.86
C SER A 26 -0.10 -33.75 19.38
N VAL A 27 0.31 -34.37 18.26
CA VAL A 27 -0.27 -35.62 17.79
C VAL A 27 0.28 -36.77 18.65
N SER A 28 -0.59 -37.59 19.23
CA SER A 28 -0.25 -38.67 20.18
C SER A 28 0.66 -39.77 19.61
N HIS A 29 0.80 -39.88 18.29
CA HIS A 29 1.61 -40.89 17.59
C HIS A 29 2.86 -40.32 16.91
N GLU A 30 3.12 -39.02 17.03
CA GLU A 30 4.29 -38.36 16.42
C GLU A 30 5.47 -38.28 17.39
N LEU A 31 6.69 -38.26 16.83
CA LEU A 31 7.92 -38.20 17.63
C LEU A 31 8.04 -36.84 18.35
N PRO A 32 8.28 -36.80 19.68
CA PRO A 32 8.56 -35.56 20.39
C PRO A 32 9.72 -34.78 19.77
N GLY A 33 9.61 -33.45 19.67
CA GLY A 33 10.61 -32.61 19.02
C GLY A 33 10.40 -32.37 17.51
N THR A 34 9.45 -33.08 16.89
CA THR A 34 8.98 -32.80 15.52
C THR A 34 7.90 -31.72 15.53
N LEU A 35 7.65 -31.06 14.40
CA LEU A 35 6.62 -30.02 14.31
C LEU A 35 5.24 -30.56 14.73
N MET A 36 4.90 -31.78 14.30
CA MET A 36 3.61 -32.42 14.56
C MET A 36 3.51 -33.03 15.96
N GLY A 37 4.66 -33.38 16.57
CA GLY A 37 4.75 -33.96 17.91
C GLY A 37 4.83 -32.94 19.05
N ASP A 38 4.94 -31.65 18.75
CA ASP A 38 5.03 -30.56 19.73
C ASP A 38 3.84 -29.59 19.62
N PRO A 39 3.47 -28.88 20.69
CA PRO A 39 2.49 -27.80 20.62
C PRO A 39 2.97 -26.65 19.72
N VAL A 40 2.03 -26.07 18.96
CA VAL A 40 2.30 -24.92 18.11
C VAL A 40 1.36 -23.78 18.45
N VAL A 41 1.92 -22.59 18.65
CA VAL A 41 1.21 -21.33 18.89
C VAL A 41 1.16 -20.52 17.60
N MET A 42 -0.02 -20.04 17.24
CA MET A 42 -0.21 -18.97 16.27
C MET A 42 -0.54 -17.68 17.01
N LEU A 43 0.32 -16.67 16.87
CA LEU A 43 0.01 -15.30 17.28
C LEU A 43 -0.53 -14.54 16.07
N SER A 44 -1.71 -13.95 16.23
CA SER A 44 -2.29 -13.00 15.27
C SER A 44 -2.18 -11.60 15.84
N LEU A 45 -1.56 -10.71 15.07
CA LEU A 45 -1.38 -9.29 15.38
C LEU A 45 -2.32 -8.50 14.47
N TYR A 46 -3.29 -7.78 15.06
CA TYR A 46 -4.24 -6.94 14.32
C TYR A 46 -4.18 -5.49 14.83
N PRO A 47 -3.68 -4.56 14.02
CA PRO A 47 -3.63 -3.15 14.39
C PRO A 47 -5.01 -2.51 14.23
N GLU A 48 -5.53 -1.95 15.31
CA GLU A 48 -6.69 -1.07 15.27
C GLU A 48 -6.39 0.17 16.11
N PHE A 49 -5.99 1.24 15.43
CA PHE A 49 -5.68 2.53 16.06
C PHE A 49 -6.81 3.54 15.89
N PRO A 50 -7.05 4.41 16.90
CA PRO A 50 -8.04 5.48 16.80
C PRO A 50 -7.75 6.44 15.65
N GLU A 51 -8.80 7.01 15.04
CA GLU A 51 -8.67 7.95 13.92
C GLU A 51 -7.77 9.15 14.25
N SER A 52 -7.80 9.67 15.48
CA SER A 52 -6.96 10.80 15.91
C SER A 52 -5.45 10.52 15.83
N MET A 53 -5.06 9.26 15.96
CA MET A 53 -3.66 8.82 15.81
C MET A 53 -3.31 8.53 14.35
N MET A 54 -4.33 8.18 13.55
CA MET A 54 -4.20 7.94 12.12
C MET A 54 -4.19 9.24 11.31
N SER A 55 -4.76 10.32 11.86
CA SER A 55 -4.86 11.65 11.25
C SER A 55 -3.68 12.57 11.53
N SER A 56 -2.75 12.18 12.43
CA SER A 56 -1.47 12.89 12.53
C SER A 56 -0.64 12.52 11.30
N HIS A 57 -0.85 13.26 10.21
CA HIS A 57 -0.19 13.14 8.91
C HIS A 57 1.30 13.56 8.97
N VAL A 58 2.03 13.07 9.96
CA VAL A 58 3.48 13.27 10.14
C VAL A 58 4.26 12.18 9.41
N SER A 59 3.65 11.50 8.42
CA SER A 59 4.27 10.34 7.79
C SER A 59 5.40 10.73 6.84
N CYS A 60 6.59 10.75 7.42
CA CYS A 60 7.80 10.20 6.85
C CYS A 60 7.49 8.88 6.08
N GLY A 61 7.64 8.91 4.75
CA GLY A 61 7.71 7.72 3.91
C GLY A 61 8.57 7.94 2.66
N GLU A 62 8.94 6.85 1.98
CA GLU A 62 9.56 6.90 0.65
C GLU A 62 8.52 6.47 -0.40
N PHE A 63 8.06 7.38 -1.26
CA PHE A 63 7.03 7.14 -2.27
C PHE A 63 7.64 6.91 -3.65
N VAL A 64 7.56 5.68 -4.15
CA VAL A 64 8.10 5.31 -5.45
C VAL A 64 6.96 5.04 -6.42
N PHE A 65 6.88 5.81 -7.49
CA PHE A 65 5.87 5.64 -8.54
C PHE A 65 6.50 4.92 -9.73
N LEU A 66 5.95 3.77 -10.13
CA LEU A 66 6.38 2.99 -11.28
C LEU A 66 5.28 3.02 -12.34
N LEU A 67 5.52 3.78 -13.41
CA LEU A 67 4.54 4.05 -14.45
C LEU A 67 4.85 3.29 -15.76
N ASP A 68 3.88 2.51 -16.22
CA ASP A 68 3.91 1.89 -17.53
C ASP A 68 3.77 2.94 -18.65
N ARG A 69 4.66 2.87 -19.63
CA ARG A 69 4.70 3.69 -20.85
C ARG A 69 4.84 2.80 -22.10
N SER A 70 4.42 1.55 -21.99
CA SER A 70 4.27 0.66 -23.13
C SER A 70 3.28 1.22 -24.15
N GLY A 71 3.34 0.74 -25.40
CA GLY A 71 2.48 1.23 -26.47
C GLY A 71 0.99 1.05 -26.21
N SER A 72 0.60 0.05 -25.41
CA SER A 72 -0.79 -0.20 -25.03
C SER A 72 -1.38 0.92 -24.14
N MET A 73 -0.53 1.68 -23.45
CA MET A 73 -0.93 2.86 -22.67
C MET A 73 -1.40 4.05 -23.53
N ASP A 74 -1.16 4.04 -24.84
CA ASP A 74 -1.73 5.03 -25.78
C ASP A 74 -3.21 4.77 -26.07
N SER A 75 -3.72 3.60 -25.67
CA SER A 75 -5.12 3.25 -25.86
C SER A 75 -6.03 4.18 -25.04
N PRO A 76 -7.28 4.40 -25.50
CA PRO A 76 -8.31 5.02 -24.68
C PRO A 76 -8.53 4.28 -23.36
N ILE A 77 -8.93 5.02 -22.33
CA ILE A 77 -9.32 4.41 -21.04
C ILE A 77 -10.64 3.63 -21.15
N SER A 78 -11.50 4.03 -22.08
CA SER A 78 -12.79 3.37 -22.34
C SER A 78 -13.16 3.44 -23.82
N ASN A 79 -13.93 2.46 -24.28
CA ASN A 79 -14.52 2.45 -25.63
C ASN A 79 -15.57 3.56 -25.85
N ARG A 80 -15.91 4.32 -24.80
CA ARG A 80 -16.92 5.39 -24.82
C ARG A 80 -16.31 6.79 -24.93
N ASN A 81 -15.08 6.97 -24.47
CA ASN A 81 -14.37 8.25 -24.46
C ASN A 81 -12.98 8.07 -25.07
N TRP A 82 -12.84 8.47 -26.34
CA TRP A 82 -11.63 8.33 -27.14
C TRP A 82 -10.64 9.49 -26.97
N GLN A 83 -11.01 10.52 -26.21
CA GLN A 83 -10.18 11.72 -26.02
C GLN A 83 -9.16 11.57 -24.88
N GLU A 84 -9.39 10.65 -23.94
CA GLU A 84 -8.51 10.41 -22.79
C GLU A 84 -7.83 9.04 -22.92
N THR A 85 -6.51 9.08 -23.06
CA THR A 85 -5.64 7.89 -23.12
C THR A 85 -5.28 7.40 -21.71
N ARG A 86 -4.88 6.13 -21.58
CA ARG A 86 -4.41 5.60 -20.29
C ARG A 86 -3.17 6.36 -19.79
N ILE A 87 -2.26 6.74 -20.70
CA ILE A 87 -1.07 7.51 -20.36
C ILE A 87 -1.38 8.95 -19.93
N SER A 88 -2.33 9.63 -20.57
CA SER A 88 -2.73 10.99 -20.15
C SER A 88 -3.37 10.96 -18.77
N SER A 89 -4.26 9.99 -18.51
CA SER A 89 -4.92 9.84 -17.20
C SER A 89 -3.92 9.49 -16.10
N ALA A 90 -2.94 8.63 -16.40
CA ALA A 90 -1.86 8.30 -15.48
C ALA A 90 -0.96 9.50 -15.15
N ARG A 91 -0.68 10.38 -16.13
CA ARG A 91 0.08 11.62 -15.91
C ARG A 91 -0.66 12.59 -15.00
N ASP A 92 -1.94 12.82 -15.25
CA ASP A 92 -2.77 13.71 -14.44
C ASP A 92 -2.89 13.18 -13.00
N THR A 93 -2.98 11.85 -12.86
CA THR A 93 -2.97 11.19 -11.55
C THR A 93 -1.62 11.31 -10.85
N LEU A 94 -0.51 11.20 -11.57
CA LEU A 94 0.83 11.38 -11.02
C LEU A 94 1.07 12.83 -10.59
N LEU A 95 0.58 13.81 -11.35
CA LEU A 95 0.54 15.23 -10.93
C LEU A 95 -0.19 15.38 -9.59
N LEU A 96 -1.39 14.80 -9.49
CA LEU A 96 -2.19 14.87 -8.26
C LEU A 96 -1.47 14.24 -7.06
N LEU A 97 -0.89 13.05 -7.25
CA LEU A 97 -0.10 12.36 -6.24
C LEU A 97 1.08 13.22 -5.76
N LEU A 98 1.88 13.75 -6.69
CA LEU A 98 3.07 14.55 -6.36
C LEU A 98 2.71 15.83 -5.60
N LYS A 99 1.61 16.50 -5.95
CA LYS A 99 1.15 17.69 -5.23
C LYS A 99 0.62 17.35 -3.83
N SER A 100 0.06 16.15 -3.67
CA SER A 100 -0.52 15.65 -2.42
C SER A 100 0.49 15.04 -1.43
N LEU A 101 1.75 14.86 -1.83
CA LEU A 101 2.78 14.35 -0.94
C LEU A 101 3.05 15.32 0.23
N PRO A 102 3.24 14.82 1.45
CA PRO A 102 3.58 15.63 2.61
C PRO A 102 5.03 16.14 2.53
N MET A 103 5.31 17.24 3.21
CA MET A 103 6.69 17.71 3.41
C MET A 103 7.49 16.71 4.27
N GLY A 104 8.81 16.59 4.00
CA GLY A 104 9.71 15.70 4.75
C GLY A 104 9.67 14.22 4.31
N CYS A 105 8.86 13.87 3.31
CA CYS A 105 8.92 12.55 2.67
C CYS A 105 10.01 12.50 1.58
N TYR A 106 10.31 11.29 1.11
CA TYR A 106 11.17 11.04 -0.03
C TYR A 106 10.35 10.48 -1.18
N PHE A 107 10.77 10.72 -2.42
CA PHE A 107 10.08 10.15 -3.57
C PHE A 107 11.00 9.90 -4.77
N ASN A 108 10.54 9.04 -5.67
CA ASN A 108 11.13 8.86 -6.99
C ASN A 108 10.06 8.37 -7.97
N ILE A 109 10.32 8.57 -9.26
CA ILE A 109 9.43 8.13 -10.34
C ILE A 109 10.26 7.30 -11.31
N TYR A 110 9.82 6.09 -11.54
CA TYR A 110 10.32 5.17 -12.54
C TYR A 110 9.26 5.05 -13.64
N SER A 111 9.72 4.86 -14.87
CA SER A 111 8.82 4.51 -15.96
C SER A 111 9.39 3.36 -16.76
N PHE A 112 8.52 2.54 -17.35
CA PHE A 112 8.95 1.31 -18.01
C PHE A 112 8.17 0.99 -19.27
N GLY A 113 8.84 0.28 -20.16
CA GLY A 113 8.31 -0.39 -21.33
C GLY A 113 9.27 -1.52 -21.71
N SER A 114 9.80 -1.56 -22.94
CA SER A 114 10.95 -2.42 -23.30
C SER A 114 12.25 -1.99 -22.62
N ARG A 115 12.35 -0.71 -22.24
CA ARG A 115 13.41 -0.11 -21.43
C ARG A 115 12.77 0.58 -20.23
N PHE A 116 13.56 0.88 -19.20
CA PHE A 116 13.08 1.70 -18.09
C PHE A 116 13.90 2.98 -17.95
N ASP A 117 13.28 3.98 -17.34
CA ASP A 117 13.88 5.27 -17.02
C ASP A 117 13.53 5.66 -15.58
N GLN A 118 14.31 6.54 -14.98
CA GLN A 118 14.12 7.04 -13.62
C GLN A 118 14.32 8.56 -13.58
N VAL A 119 13.46 9.26 -12.82
CA VAL A 119 13.52 10.71 -12.69
C VAL A 119 14.78 11.11 -11.91
N PHE A 120 15.07 10.41 -10.80
CA PHE A 120 16.25 10.64 -9.99
C PHE A 120 17.10 9.37 -9.86
N PRO A 121 18.44 9.49 -9.73
CA PRO A 121 19.31 8.35 -9.46
C PRO A 121 18.98 7.60 -8.17
N ASN A 122 18.62 8.35 -7.12
CA ASN A 122 18.15 7.87 -5.83
C ASN A 122 16.89 8.65 -5.44
N SER A 123 16.07 8.11 -4.54
CA SER A 123 14.92 8.85 -4.01
C SER A 123 15.36 10.16 -3.35
N MET A 124 14.70 11.26 -3.71
CA MET A 124 15.02 12.61 -3.26
C MET A 124 14.00 13.08 -2.21
N GLU A 125 14.44 13.95 -1.30
CA GLU A 125 13.52 14.62 -0.38
C GLU A 125 12.52 15.48 -1.18
N TYR A 126 11.27 15.45 -0.77
CA TYR A 126 10.20 16.23 -1.38
C TYR A 126 10.35 17.71 -1.02
N SER A 127 10.71 18.52 -2.02
CA SER A 127 10.91 19.96 -1.92
C SER A 127 10.30 20.66 -3.15
N GLN A 128 10.30 22.00 -3.15
CA GLN A 128 9.84 22.75 -4.33
C GLN A 128 10.63 22.41 -5.59
N GLU A 129 11.97 22.35 -5.46
CA GLU A 129 12.88 22.08 -6.57
C GLU A 129 12.72 20.66 -7.11
N SER A 130 12.75 19.65 -6.24
CA SER A 130 12.61 18.25 -6.65
C SER A 130 11.22 17.97 -7.23
N MET A 131 10.16 18.57 -6.67
CA MET A 131 8.81 18.47 -7.21
C MET A 131 8.71 19.09 -8.62
N GLU A 132 9.26 20.29 -8.83
CA GLU A 132 9.24 20.95 -10.14
C GLU A 132 10.04 20.16 -11.20
N GLU A 133 11.21 19.64 -10.84
CA GLU A 133 12.00 18.78 -11.73
C GLU A 133 11.23 17.51 -12.14
N ALA A 134 10.60 16.86 -11.17
CA ALA A 134 9.77 15.68 -11.42
C ALA A 134 8.57 16.00 -12.32
N LEU A 135 7.84 17.07 -12.04
CA LEU A 135 6.67 17.49 -12.84
C LEU A 135 7.04 17.82 -14.28
N LYS A 136 8.20 18.45 -14.51
CA LYS A 136 8.72 18.71 -15.86
C LYS A 136 8.92 17.43 -16.65
N LYS A 137 9.41 16.35 -16.02
CA LYS A 137 9.55 15.04 -16.67
C LYS A 137 8.19 14.38 -16.89
N VAL A 138 7.28 14.45 -15.92
CA VAL A 138 5.92 13.88 -16.04
C VAL A 138 5.12 14.52 -17.17
N GLU A 139 5.25 15.83 -17.38
CA GLU A 139 4.56 16.54 -18.46
C GLU A 139 5.04 16.13 -19.87
N GLY A 140 6.23 15.54 -19.98
CA GLY A 140 6.76 15.00 -21.23
C GLY A 140 6.44 13.52 -21.49
N MET A 141 5.80 12.81 -20.55
CA MET A 141 5.61 11.36 -20.68
C MET A 141 4.62 11.00 -21.79
N GLN A 142 4.99 10.00 -22.59
CA GLN A 142 4.17 9.41 -23.66
C GLN A 142 4.30 7.88 -23.63
N ALA A 143 3.42 7.18 -24.34
CA ALA A 143 3.43 5.72 -24.48
C ALA A 143 4.46 5.25 -25.52
N ASP A 144 5.73 5.60 -25.30
CA ASP A 144 6.84 5.49 -26.28
C ASP A 144 8.00 4.58 -25.82
N LEU A 145 7.78 3.78 -24.77
CA LEU A 145 8.81 2.87 -24.24
C LEU A 145 8.75 1.46 -24.83
N GLY A 146 7.77 1.13 -25.67
CA GLY A 146 7.71 -0.16 -26.40
C GLY A 146 6.83 -1.21 -25.71
N GLY A 147 7.39 -2.41 -25.46
CA GLY A 147 6.73 -3.52 -24.75
C GLY A 147 6.63 -3.31 -23.23
N THR A 148 6.53 -4.37 -22.43
CA THR A 148 6.12 -4.27 -21.01
C THR A 148 7.05 -5.08 -20.07
N GLU A 149 8.28 -4.60 -19.84
CA GLU A 149 9.31 -5.26 -19.03
C GLU A 149 9.41 -4.70 -17.59
N ILE A 150 8.40 -4.98 -16.76
CA ILE A 150 8.32 -4.47 -15.38
C ILE A 150 9.38 -5.03 -14.41
N LEU A 151 9.96 -6.19 -14.73
CA LEU A 151 10.85 -6.89 -13.79
C LEU A 151 12.16 -6.13 -13.52
N GLN A 152 12.76 -5.55 -14.55
CA GLN A 152 14.02 -4.80 -14.44
C GLN A 152 13.92 -3.55 -13.56
N PRO A 153 12.94 -2.65 -13.74
CA PRO A 153 12.79 -1.50 -12.86
C PRO A 153 12.46 -1.93 -11.41
N LEU A 154 11.70 -3.01 -11.20
CA LEU A 154 11.49 -3.54 -9.84
C LEU A 154 12.79 -4.02 -9.19
N LYS A 155 13.66 -4.72 -9.92
CA LYS A 155 14.99 -5.10 -9.42
C LYS A 155 15.81 -3.88 -9.04
N GLN A 156 15.82 -2.84 -9.89
CA GLN A 156 16.51 -1.58 -9.64
C GLN A 156 15.95 -0.84 -8.41
N ILE A 157 14.63 -0.79 -8.25
CA ILE A 157 13.98 -0.19 -7.09
C ILE A 157 14.42 -0.94 -5.83
N TYR A 158 14.29 -2.27 -5.79
CA TYR A 158 14.64 -3.06 -4.60
C TYR A 158 16.15 -3.12 -4.31
N SER A 159 17.02 -2.83 -5.27
CA SER A 159 18.46 -2.68 -4.99
C SER A 159 18.83 -1.34 -4.35
N GLN A 160 17.95 -0.33 -4.41
CA GLN A 160 18.20 0.96 -3.76
C GLN A 160 18.25 0.80 -2.24
N PRO A 161 19.17 1.49 -1.54
CA PRO A 161 19.24 1.44 -0.08
C PRO A 161 17.93 1.94 0.55
N PHE A 162 17.58 1.37 1.69
CA PHE A 162 16.47 1.86 2.48
C PHE A 162 16.82 3.19 3.14
N ILE A 163 15.88 4.11 3.15
CA ILE A 163 16.00 5.35 3.92
C ILE A 163 15.51 5.05 5.34
N SER A 164 16.37 5.32 6.33
CA SER A 164 16.10 4.99 7.73
C SER A 164 14.78 5.61 8.20
N ASN A 165 13.92 4.81 8.85
CA ASN A 165 12.59 5.20 9.32
C ASN A 165 11.59 5.65 8.24
N GLN A 166 11.87 5.45 6.95
CA GLN A 166 11.01 5.86 5.84
C GLN A 166 10.53 4.61 5.07
N PRO A 167 9.39 4.00 5.44
CA PRO A 167 8.92 2.78 4.77
C PRO A 167 8.56 3.06 3.31
N ARG A 168 9.07 2.23 2.39
CA ARG A 168 8.83 2.40 0.96
C ARG A 168 7.38 2.09 0.58
N GLN A 169 6.72 3.01 -0.11
CA GLN A 169 5.39 2.88 -0.68
C GLN A 169 5.54 2.86 -2.20
N LEU A 170 5.45 1.68 -2.80
CA LEU A 170 5.53 1.49 -4.25
C LEU A 170 4.13 1.58 -4.86
N PHE A 171 3.95 2.44 -5.85
CA PHE A 171 2.72 2.61 -6.63
C PHE A 171 2.98 2.17 -8.06
N VAL A 172 2.33 1.11 -8.52
CA VAL A 172 2.52 0.54 -9.86
C VAL A 172 1.30 0.83 -10.73
N PHE A 173 1.50 1.53 -11.84
CA PHE A 173 0.46 1.83 -12.83
C PHE A 173 0.75 1.06 -14.10
N THR A 174 -0.14 0.17 -14.52
CA THR A 174 0.03 -0.65 -15.74
C THR A 174 -1.32 -1.13 -16.25
N ASP A 175 -1.42 -1.39 -17.54
CA ASP A 175 -2.54 -2.09 -18.15
C ASP A 175 -2.33 -3.61 -18.23
N GLY A 176 -1.27 -4.13 -17.60
CA GLY A 176 -1.16 -5.52 -17.19
C GLY A 176 -0.66 -6.52 -18.24
N GLU A 177 -0.13 -6.07 -19.38
CA GLU A 177 0.42 -6.93 -20.45
C GLU A 177 1.80 -7.52 -20.12
N VAL A 178 1.94 -8.16 -18.96
CA VAL A 178 3.23 -8.72 -18.47
C VAL A 178 3.27 -10.25 -18.59
N GLY A 179 4.19 -10.77 -19.40
CA GLY A 179 4.32 -12.22 -19.65
C GLY A 179 4.99 -13.05 -18.53
N ASN A 180 5.78 -12.42 -17.65
CA ASN A 180 6.54 -13.09 -16.58
C ASN A 180 5.95 -12.85 -15.18
N THR A 181 4.62 -12.89 -15.06
CA THR A 181 3.89 -12.58 -13.82
C THR A 181 4.47 -13.27 -12.57
N LYS A 182 4.75 -14.58 -12.63
CA LYS A 182 5.26 -15.34 -11.49
C LYS A 182 6.59 -14.78 -10.95
N GLU A 183 7.53 -14.45 -11.84
CA GLU A 183 8.84 -13.93 -11.44
C GLU A 183 8.71 -12.54 -10.79
N VAL A 184 7.82 -11.71 -11.34
CA VAL A 184 7.50 -10.39 -10.79
C VAL A 184 6.91 -10.53 -9.38
N LEU A 185 5.91 -11.39 -9.20
CA LEU A 185 5.28 -11.61 -7.89
C LEU A 185 6.27 -12.19 -6.86
N ASP A 186 7.12 -13.13 -7.26
CA ASP A 186 8.16 -13.70 -6.40
C ASP A 186 9.21 -12.63 -6.00
N LEU A 187 9.50 -11.65 -6.86
CA LEU A 187 10.38 -10.53 -6.53
C LEU A 187 9.73 -9.57 -5.51
N VAL A 188 8.46 -9.18 -5.73
CA VAL A 188 7.73 -8.31 -4.81
C VAL A 188 7.60 -8.98 -3.43
N LYS A 189 7.20 -10.26 -3.40
CA LYS A 189 7.06 -11.05 -2.17
C LYS A 189 8.33 -11.07 -1.32
N ARG A 190 9.50 -11.23 -1.95
CA ARG A 190 10.80 -11.26 -1.23
C ARG A 190 11.12 -9.95 -0.54
N ASN A 191 10.60 -8.83 -1.05
CA ASN A 191 10.84 -7.50 -0.52
C ASN A 191 9.68 -7.00 0.38
N ALA A 192 8.64 -7.80 0.60
CA ALA A 192 7.42 -7.39 1.31
C ALA A 192 7.61 -7.00 2.79
N ALA A 193 8.78 -7.28 3.37
CA ALA A 193 9.12 -6.87 4.73
C ALA A 193 9.43 -5.36 4.85
N SER A 194 9.79 -4.72 3.74
CA SER A 194 10.35 -3.36 3.71
C SER A 194 9.64 -2.39 2.77
N HIS A 195 8.54 -2.81 2.13
CA HIS A 195 7.70 -1.92 1.33
C HIS A 195 6.23 -2.35 1.34
N ARG A 196 5.35 -1.41 0.95
CA ARG A 196 4.01 -1.72 0.44
C ARG A 196 3.93 -1.54 -1.06
N CYS A 197 3.17 -2.40 -1.76
CA CYS A 197 2.90 -2.26 -3.18
C CYS A 197 1.41 -1.98 -3.43
N PHE A 198 1.09 -0.80 -3.91
CA PHE A 198 -0.22 -0.42 -4.42
C PHE A 198 -0.19 -0.57 -5.93
N SER A 199 -1.16 -1.26 -6.51
CA SER A 199 -1.14 -1.56 -7.95
C SER A 199 -2.46 -1.17 -8.60
N PHE A 200 -2.34 -0.55 -9.77
CA PHE A 200 -3.41 0.07 -10.50
C PHE A 200 -3.46 -0.53 -11.89
N GLY A 201 -4.47 -1.37 -12.13
CA GLY A 201 -4.77 -1.94 -13.43
C GLY A 201 -5.58 -0.94 -14.24
N ILE A 202 -5.01 -0.38 -15.31
CA ILE A 202 -5.65 0.66 -16.12
C ILE A 202 -6.25 0.02 -17.39
N GLY A 203 -7.54 0.23 -17.61
CA GLY A 203 -8.27 -0.30 -18.75
C GLY A 203 -8.88 -1.69 -18.52
N GLU A 204 -9.82 -2.07 -19.40
CA GLU A 204 -10.60 -3.32 -19.29
C GLU A 204 -9.75 -4.59 -19.52
N GLY A 205 -8.56 -4.47 -20.12
CA GLY A 205 -7.63 -5.58 -20.37
C GLY A 205 -6.65 -5.89 -19.23
N ALA A 206 -6.71 -5.15 -18.11
CA ALA A 206 -5.72 -5.27 -17.05
C ALA A 206 -5.68 -6.65 -16.38
N SER A 207 -4.51 -7.29 -16.40
CA SER A 207 -4.29 -8.62 -15.81
C SER A 207 -4.62 -8.66 -14.32
N SER A 208 -5.74 -9.30 -13.96
CA SER A 208 -6.13 -9.42 -12.55
C SER A 208 -5.14 -10.24 -11.73
N ALA A 209 -4.46 -11.20 -12.35
CA ALA A 209 -3.43 -12.01 -11.69
C ALA A 209 -2.21 -11.18 -11.31
N LEU A 210 -1.76 -10.29 -12.20
CA LEU A 210 -0.65 -9.40 -11.93
C LEU A 210 -1.02 -8.35 -10.88
N ILE A 211 -2.10 -7.60 -11.11
CA ILE A 211 -2.48 -6.47 -10.26
C ILE A 211 -2.82 -6.96 -8.84
N ASN A 212 -3.71 -7.94 -8.68
CA ASN A 212 -4.00 -8.47 -7.36
C ASN A 212 -2.77 -9.13 -6.72
N GLY A 213 -1.93 -9.80 -7.52
CA GLY A 213 -0.71 -10.43 -7.04
C GLY A 213 0.30 -9.40 -6.50
N LEU A 214 0.53 -8.30 -7.21
CA LEU A 214 1.46 -7.23 -6.80
C LEU A 214 1.02 -6.65 -5.45
N ALA A 215 -0.26 -6.30 -5.33
CA ALA A 215 -0.82 -5.78 -4.09
C ALA A 215 -0.76 -6.79 -2.95
N GLN A 216 -1.18 -8.03 -3.19
CA GLN A 216 -1.25 -9.06 -2.17
C GLN A 216 0.14 -9.43 -1.64
N GLU A 217 1.10 -9.66 -2.54
CA GLU A 217 2.45 -10.05 -2.17
C GLU A 217 3.25 -8.87 -1.60
N GLY A 218 2.96 -7.65 -2.05
CA GLY A 218 3.55 -6.42 -1.51
C GLY A 218 2.75 -5.80 -0.38
N ARG A 219 1.75 -6.47 0.22
CA ARG A 219 0.96 -5.94 1.36
C ARG A 219 0.36 -4.53 1.13
N GLY A 220 -0.13 -4.24 -0.07
CA GLY A 220 -0.89 -3.02 -0.36
C GLY A 220 -2.28 -3.33 -0.91
N HIS A 221 -2.80 -2.44 -1.75
CA HIS A 221 -4.13 -2.57 -2.35
C HIS A 221 -4.04 -2.59 -3.87
N ALA A 222 -4.92 -3.40 -4.46
CA ALA A 222 -5.13 -3.46 -5.90
C ALA A 222 -6.38 -2.66 -6.24
N GLN A 223 -6.30 -1.85 -7.29
CA GLN A 223 -7.44 -1.15 -7.84
C GLN A 223 -7.44 -1.28 -9.35
N PHE A 224 -8.63 -1.51 -9.91
CA PHE A 224 -8.85 -1.50 -11.35
C PHE A 224 -9.53 -0.20 -11.74
N ILE A 225 -9.03 0.44 -12.79
CA ILE A 225 -9.55 1.67 -13.33
C ILE A 225 -10.11 1.36 -14.71
N THR A 226 -11.43 1.33 -14.79
CA THR A 226 -12.20 1.05 -16.00
C THR A 226 -13.00 2.29 -16.41
N GLY A 227 -13.67 2.27 -17.56
CA GLY A 227 -14.16 3.47 -18.23
C GLY A 227 -15.16 4.36 -17.47
N SER A 228 -15.80 3.89 -16.41
CA SER A 228 -16.67 4.71 -15.55
C SER A 228 -16.01 5.20 -14.27
N ASP A 229 -14.77 4.77 -14.00
CA ASP A 229 -14.08 5.06 -12.75
C ASP A 229 -13.35 6.41 -12.80
N ARG A 230 -13.36 7.13 -11.67
CA ARG A 230 -12.45 8.26 -11.44
C ARG A 230 -11.10 7.73 -10.95
N MET A 231 -10.11 7.66 -11.84
CA MET A 231 -8.76 7.16 -11.53
C MET A 231 -8.16 7.86 -10.31
N GLN A 232 -8.25 9.19 -10.31
CA GLN A 232 -7.71 10.09 -9.32
C GLN A 232 -8.25 9.77 -7.92
N ALA A 233 -9.57 9.63 -7.76
CA ALA A 233 -10.19 9.33 -6.47
C ALA A 233 -9.70 7.99 -5.88
N LYS A 234 -9.64 6.97 -6.75
CA LYS A 234 -9.15 5.63 -6.42
C LYS A 234 -7.68 5.67 -5.94
N VAL A 235 -6.82 6.33 -6.71
CA VAL A 235 -5.40 6.47 -6.40
C VAL A 235 -5.16 7.30 -5.14
N MET A 236 -5.93 8.36 -4.94
CA MET A 236 -5.84 9.19 -3.75
C MET A 236 -6.29 8.44 -2.50
N GLN A 237 -7.31 7.59 -2.59
CA GLN A 237 -7.64 6.66 -1.52
C GLN A 237 -6.45 5.73 -1.16
N SER A 238 -5.73 5.22 -2.16
CA SER A 238 -4.51 4.43 -1.91
C SER A 238 -3.39 5.27 -1.28
N LEU A 239 -3.22 6.53 -1.66
CA LEU A 239 -2.28 7.44 -1.01
C LEU A 239 -2.64 7.68 0.46
N LYS A 240 -3.93 7.86 0.79
CA LYS A 240 -4.39 7.97 2.18
C LYS A 240 -3.94 6.75 2.99
N PHE A 241 -4.12 5.53 2.47
CA PHE A 241 -3.61 4.31 3.11
C PHE A 241 -2.08 4.29 3.21
N ALA A 242 -1.38 4.76 2.18
CA ALA A 242 0.08 4.84 2.15
C ALA A 242 0.64 5.78 3.23
N LEU A 243 -0.09 6.86 3.54
CA LEU A 243 0.26 7.88 4.53
C LEU A 243 -0.09 7.49 5.98
N GLN A 244 -0.80 6.39 6.20
CA GLN A 244 -1.13 5.94 7.55
C GLN A 244 0.12 5.56 8.34
N PRO A 245 0.17 5.84 9.66
CA PRO A 245 1.25 5.40 10.52
C PRO A 245 1.48 3.89 10.45
N VAL A 246 2.74 3.50 10.57
CA VAL A 246 3.17 2.10 10.52
C VAL A 246 3.65 1.68 11.90
N VAL A 247 3.29 0.47 12.30
CA VAL A 247 3.86 -0.19 13.48
C VAL A 247 5.23 -0.74 13.09
N LYS A 248 6.27 -0.26 13.76
CA LYS A 248 7.68 -0.62 13.53
C LYS A 248 8.33 -1.17 14.81
N ASP A 249 9.60 -1.56 14.74
CA ASP A 249 10.41 -2.05 15.87
C ASP A 249 9.74 -3.20 16.66
N ILE A 250 9.09 -4.10 15.94
CA ILE A 250 8.29 -5.17 16.56
C ILE A 250 9.23 -6.23 17.13
N SER A 251 9.08 -6.50 18.43
CA SER A 251 9.77 -7.59 19.12
C SER A 251 8.77 -8.44 19.88
N VAL A 252 8.99 -9.76 19.86
CA VAL A 252 8.15 -10.73 20.56
C VAL A 252 9.00 -11.46 21.59
N THR A 253 8.63 -11.35 22.86
CA THR A 253 9.28 -12.04 23.96
C THR A 253 8.31 -13.04 24.60
N TRP A 254 8.84 -14.21 24.92
CA TRP A 254 8.09 -15.32 25.50
C TRP A 254 8.49 -15.49 26.95
N ASP A 255 7.53 -15.39 27.84
CA ASP A 255 7.68 -15.70 29.25
C ASP A 255 7.07 -17.08 29.48
N LEU A 256 7.96 -18.08 29.59
CA LEU A 256 7.62 -19.50 29.62
C LEU A 256 8.13 -20.14 30.90
N PRO A 257 7.43 -21.16 31.44
CA PRO A 257 7.91 -21.94 32.56
C PRO A 257 9.29 -22.55 32.34
N LYS A 258 10.05 -22.75 33.42
CA LYS A 258 11.34 -23.45 33.38
C LYS A 258 11.18 -24.81 32.70
N GLY A 259 12.04 -25.08 31.71
CA GLY A 259 12.02 -26.32 30.93
C GLY A 259 11.20 -26.27 29.64
N VAL A 260 10.55 -25.14 29.33
CA VAL A 260 9.84 -24.90 28.06
C VAL A 260 10.55 -23.81 27.26
N SER A 261 10.68 -23.99 25.95
CA SER A 261 11.24 -22.98 25.04
C SER A 261 10.35 -22.78 23.81
N ALA A 262 10.36 -21.58 23.23
CA ALA A 262 9.67 -21.25 21.99
C ALA A 262 10.66 -21.10 20.84
N THR A 263 10.41 -21.81 19.74
CA THR A 263 11.13 -21.66 18.47
C THR A 263 10.21 -21.03 17.44
N VAL A 264 10.53 -19.82 16.98
CA VAL A 264 9.73 -19.14 15.94
C VAL A 264 9.94 -19.85 14.59
N LEU A 265 8.83 -20.17 13.93
CA LEU A 265 8.77 -20.92 12.67
C LEU A 265 8.49 -20.02 11.45
N SER A 266 8.02 -18.80 11.67
CA SER A 266 7.76 -17.80 10.65
C SER A 266 8.89 -16.78 10.52
N PRO A 267 9.04 -16.11 9.37
CA PRO A 267 9.91 -14.94 9.25
C PRO A 267 9.55 -13.85 10.29
N PRO A 268 10.52 -13.02 10.70
CA PRO A 268 10.26 -11.92 11.62
C PRO A 268 9.26 -10.92 11.00
N ILE A 269 8.39 -10.37 11.84
CA ILE A 269 7.46 -9.31 11.46
C ILE A 269 8.19 -8.00 11.72
N THR A 270 8.57 -7.30 10.65
CA THR A 270 9.32 -6.04 10.73
C THR A 270 8.40 -4.82 10.78
N THR A 271 7.26 -4.90 10.10
CA THR A 271 6.29 -3.81 9.96
C THR A 271 4.86 -4.36 9.94
N ILE A 272 3.92 -3.61 10.52
CA ILE A 272 2.48 -3.88 10.47
C ILE A 272 1.75 -2.58 10.10
N PHE A 273 0.84 -2.68 9.13
CA PHE A 273 0.02 -1.57 8.65
C PHE A 273 -1.41 -1.70 9.18
N GLN A 274 -2.09 -0.58 9.45
CA GLN A 274 -3.49 -0.58 9.89
C GLN A 274 -4.37 -1.49 9.01
N GLY A 275 -5.26 -2.25 9.65
CA GLY A 275 -6.17 -3.18 8.97
C GLY A 275 -5.49 -4.46 8.45
N GLN A 276 -4.16 -4.60 8.56
CA GLN A 276 -3.47 -5.82 8.14
C GLN A 276 -3.22 -6.78 9.28
N ARG A 277 -3.64 -8.03 9.08
CA ARG A 277 -3.31 -9.14 9.97
C ARG A 277 -1.89 -9.63 9.70
N SER A 278 -1.05 -9.62 10.73
CA SER A 278 0.22 -10.35 10.71
C SER A 278 0.17 -11.61 11.56
N LEU A 279 0.85 -12.66 11.10
CA LEU A 279 0.83 -13.98 11.72
C LEU A 279 2.24 -14.41 12.09
N LEU A 280 2.43 -14.82 13.34
CA LEU A 280 3.65 -15.47 13.83
C LEU A 280 3.32 -16.88 14.29
N TYR A 281 4.15 -17.84 13.92
CA TYR A 281 4.05 -19.23 14.37
C TYR A 281 5.23 -19.58 15.24
N ALA A 282 5.02 -20.24 16.37
CA ALA A 282 6.07 -20.73 17.24
C ALA A 282 5.80 -22.17 17.70
N GLN A 283 6.82 -23.01 17.64
CA GLN A 283 6.83 -24.35 18.21
C GLN A 283 7.27 -24.26 19.67
N LEU A 284 6.50 -24.87 20.59
CA LEU A 284 6.86 -24.96 22.00
C LEU A 284 7.50 -26.32 22.27
N ARG A 285 8.71 -26.33 22.81
CA ARG A 285 9.46 -27.54 23.15
C ARG A 285 9.60 -27.69 24.65
N GLY A 286 9.57 -28.92 25.14
CA GLY A 286 9.75 -29.25 26.55
C GLY A 286 8.44 -29.55 27.27
N LYS A 287 8.54 -29.79 28.58
CA LYS A 287 7.40 -30.13 29.45
C LYS A 287 7.50 -29.33 30.74
N SER A 288 6.36 -28.85 31.24
CA SER A 288 6.26 -28.23 32.56
C SER A 288 4.94 -28.60 33.22
N SER A 289 4.93 -28.60 34.56
CA SER A 289 3.72 -28.71 35.37
C SER A 289 2.95 -27.39 35.47
N LEU A 290 3.60 -26.26 35.18
CA LEU A 290 2.99 -24.94 35.09
C LEU A 290 2.42 -24.73 33.68
N THR A 291 1.22 -24.16 33.60
CA THR A 291 0.51 -23.91 32.35
C THR A 291 0.50 -22.45 31.93
N ASP A 292 0.71 -21.54 32.88
CA ASP A 292 0.62 -20.10 32.65
C ASP A 292 1.83 -19.61 31.88
N CYS A 293 1.60 -19.26 30.62
CA CYS A 293 2.57 -18.61 29.77
C CYS A 293 2.10 -17.21 29.43
N SER A 294 3.04 -16.31 29.15
CA SER A 294 2.70 -15.04 28.54
C SER A 294 3.58 -14.72 27.35
N VAL A 295 2.99 -14.03 26.38
CA VAL A 295 3.71 -13.43 25.27
C VAL A 295 3.60 -11.93 25.36
N THR A 296 4.73 -11.25 25.22
CA THR A 296 4.81 -9.79 25.17
C THR A 296 5.23 -9.38 23.76
N VAL A 297 4.49 -8.44 23.18
CA VAL A 297 4.82 -7.78 21.92
C VAL A 297 5.13 -6.31 22.22
N ASN A 298 6.37 -5.90 21.98
CA ASN A 298 6.75 -4.48 22.02
C ASN A 298 6.83 -3.95 20.59
N TYR A 299 6.41 -2.71 20.39
CA TYR A 299 6.40 -2.06 19.08
C TYR A 299 6.43 -0.53 19.21
N THR A 300 6.80 0.16 18.14
CA THR A 300 6.74 1.62 18.03
C THR A 300 5.63 2.00 17.06
N LEU A 301 4.81 2.99 17.43
CA LEU A 301 3.79 3.58 16.57
C LEU A 301 3.82 5.10 16.72
N ALA A 302 3.89 5.83 15.61
CA ALA A 302 4.02 7.29 15.61
C ALA A 302 5.13 7.78 16.56
N ASP A 303 6.28 7.10 16.55
CA ASP A 303 7.46 7.35 17.40
C ASP A 303 7.27 7.17 18.92
N HIS A 304 6.15 6.58 19.34
CA HIS A 304 5.90 6.21 20.73
C HIS A 304 6.02 4.70 20.92
N PRO A 305 6.72 4.23 21.96
CA PRO A 305 6.82 2.80 22.26
C PRO A 305 5.55 2.30 22.98
N TYR A 306 5.11 1.11 22.60
CA TYR A 306 3.96 0.41 23.16
C TYR A 306 4.33 -1.03 23.51
N LYS A 307 3.58 -1.60 24.46
CA LYS A 307 3.75 -2.97 24.93
C LYS A 307 2.38 -3.61 25.13
N ASN A 308 2.14 -4.74 24.46
CA ASN A 308 0.96 -5.57 24.67
C ASN A 308 1.39 -6.94 25.20
N GLN A 309 0.72 -7.41 26.25
CA GLN A 309 0.97 -8.72 26.83
C GLN A 309 -0.31 -9.54 26.81
N MET A 310 -0.19 -10.82 26.50
CA MET A 310 -1.29 -11.77 26.49
C MET A 310 -0.87 -13.06 27.17
N GLN A 311 -1.73 -13.57 28.04
CA GLN A 311 -1.55 -14.89 28.64
C GLN A 311 -2.18 -15.99 27.79
N PHE A 312 -1.58 -17.18 27.82
CA PHE A 312 -2.09 -18.36 27.15
C PHE A 312 -1.70 -19.64 27.89
N ASP A 313 -2.53 -20.68 27.73
CA ASP A 313 -2.30 -21.99 28.35
C ASP A 313 -1.54 -22.93 27.41
N LEU A 314 -0.50 -23.61 27.93
CA LEU A 314 0.20 -24.67 27.17
C LEU A 314 -0.74 -25.82 26.74
N ASN A 315 -1.82 -26.04 27.49
CA ASN A 315 -2.78 -27.12 27.29
C ASN A 315 -4.19 -26.57 27.05
N PRO A 316 -4.52 -26.12 25.83
CA PRO A 316 -5.84 -25.55 25.55
C PRO A 316 -6.97 -26.55 25.82
N ALA A 317 -8.09 -26.04 26.35
CA ALA A 317 -9.25 -26.84 26.75
C ALA A 317 -9.99 -27.50 25.57
N LYS A 318 -9.88 -26.94 24.35
CA LYS A 318 -10.45 -27.50 23.12
C LYS A 318 -9.34 -27.99 22.19
N ASP A 319 -9.51 -29.19 21.65
CA ASP A 319 -8.68 -29.68 20.55
C ASP A 319 -9.11 -29.01 19.24
N THR A 320 -8.22 -28.21 18.67
CA THR A 320 -8.38 -27.48 17.40
C THR A 320 -7.81 -28.27 16.21
N GLY A 321 -7.46 -29.55 16.41
CA GLY A 321 -6.93 -30.44 15.38
C GLY A 321 -5.50 -30.05 14.96
N LEU A 322 -5.23 -30.07 13.64
CA LEU A 322 -3.89 -29.81 13.06
C LEU A 322 -3.82 -28.54 12.21
N THR A 323 -4.82 -27.67 12.30
CA THR A 323 -4.90 -26.46 11.47
C THR A 323 -3.71 -25.53 11.70
N VAL A 324 -3.34 -25.24 12.95
CA VAL A 324 -2.21 -24.36 13.27
C VAL A 324 -0.89 -25.02 12.87
N HIS A 325 -0.73 -26.33 13.08
CA HIS A 325 0.41 -27.10 12.61
C HIS A 325 0.60 -26.98 11.10
N ARG A 326 -0.47 -27.16 10.31
CA ARG A 326 -0.43 -27.07 8.85
C ARG A 326 -0.12 -25.65 8.37
N LEU A 327 -0.67 -24.63 9.02
CA LEU A 327 -0.36 -23.24 8.71
C LEU A 327 1.12 -22.90 9.02
N ALA A 328 1.61 -23.36 10.17
CA ALA A 328 3.01 -23.21 10.56
C ALA A 328 3.94 -23.96 9.59
N ALA A 329 3.60 -25.20 9.21
CA ALA A 329 4.32 -25.99 8.23
C ALA A 329 4.37 -25.27 6.88
N ARG A 330 3.24 -24.73 6.40
CA ARG A 330 3.19 -23.94 5.16
C ARG A 330 4.08 -22.70 5.23
N SER A 331 4.08 -21.99 6.35
CA SER A 331 4.95 -20.82 6.56
C SER A 331 6.43 -21.22 6.55
N LEU A 332 6.78 -22.31 7.22
CA LEU A 332 8.15 -22.80 7.32
C LEU A 332 8.67 -23.33 5.98
N ILE A 333 7.88 -24.15 5.27
CA ILE A 333 8.20 -24.66 3.92
C ILE A 333 8.53 -23.49 2.99
N ARG A 334 7.66 -22.47 2.93
CA ARG A 334 7.89 -21.30 2.08
C ARG A 334 9.19 -20.56 2.44
N SER A 335 9.49 -20.41 3.73
CA SER A 335 10.74 -19.76 4.16
C SER A 335 11.98 -20.57 3.76
N LEU A 336 11.90 -21.89 3.78
CA LEU A 336 12.99 -22.77 3.36
C LEU A 336 13.19 -22.74 1.84
N GLU A 337 12.10 -22.78 1.06
CA GLU A 337 12.14 -22.67 -0.41
C GLU A 337 12.74 -21.35 -0.90
N VAL A 338 12.54 -20.25 -0.18
CA VAL A 338 13.20 -18.96 -0.49
C VAL A 338 14.71 -19.06 -0.26
N LYS A 339 15.14 -19.61 0.89
CA LYS A 339 16.56 -19.80 1.22
C LYS A 339 17.27 -20.74 0.24
N GLU A 340 16.57 -21.78 -0.21
CA GLU A 340 17.04 -22.73 -1.23
C GLU A 340 17.38 -22.00 -2.54
N ARG A 341 16.46 -21.14 -3.02
CA ARG A 341 16.66 -20.36 -4.24
C ARG A 341 17.81 -19.35 -4.15
N GLU A 342 18.05 -18.78 -2.97
CA GLU A 342 19.10 -17.78 -2.73
C GLU A 342 20.50 -18.41 -2.60
N ASN A 343 20.60 -19.60 -2.03
CA ASN A 343 21.86 -20.30 -1.76
C ASN A 343 22.14 -21.44 -2.76
N ARG A 344 22.27 -21.13 -4.06
CA ARG A 344 22.69 -22.14 -5.06
C ARG A 344 24.09 -22.70 -4.71
N GLY A 345 24.15 -23.83 -4.01
CA GLY A 345 25.38 -24.45 -3.48
C GLY A 345 25.14 -25.75 -2.67
N LYS A 346 26.17 -26.31 -2.01
CA LYS A 346 26.11 -27.64 -1.33
C LYS A 346 25.13 -27.77 -0.14
N SER A 347 24.58 -26.67 0.40
CA SER A 347 23.59 -26.68 1.49
C SER A 347 22.15 -26.95 1.02
N ASP A 348 21.95 -27.16 -0.28
CA ASP A 348 20.63 -27.30 -0.91
C ASP A 348 19.91 -28.61 -0.52
N GLU A 349 20.65 -29.71 -0.42
CA GLU A 349 20.07 -31.03 -0.19
C GLU A 349 19.49 -31.23 1.22
N ASP A 350 20.12 -30.68 2.26
CA ASP A 350 19.58 -30.76 3.63
C ASP A 350 18.31 -29.92 3.79
N VAL A 351 18.25 -28.74 3.15
CA VAL A 351 17.06 -27.88 3.14
C VAL A 351 15.93 -28.57 2.38
N LYS A 352 16.22 -29.09 1.20
CA LYS A 352 15.27 -29.84 0.38
C LYS A 352 14.72 -31.07 1.12
N LYS A 353 15.58 -31.88 1.74
CA LYS A 353 15.16 -33.04 2.55
C LYS A 353 14.22 -32.62 3.67
N LYS A 354 14.52 -31.53 4.38
CA LYS A 354 13.67 -30.98 5.43
C LYS A 354 12.33 -30.46 4.89
N VAL A 355 12.31 -29.82 3.73
CA VAL A 355 11.06 -29.39 3.07
C VAL A 355 10.18 -30.58 2.71
N VAL A 356 10.76 -31.64 2.14
CA VAL A 356 10.04 -32.88 1.83
C VAL A 356 9.48 -33.52 3.10
N GLU A 357 10.28 -33.66 4.15
CA GLU A 357 9.85 -34.23 5.43
C GLU A 357 8.67 -33.46 6.04
N LEU A 358 8.81 -32.13 6.15
CA LEU A 358 7.73 -31.25 6.66
C LEU A 358 6.47 -31.35 5.82
N SER A 359 6.61 -31.40 4.49
CA SER A 359 5.50 -31.50 3.56
C SER A 359 4.72 -32.81 3.74
N VAL A 360 5.43 -33.93 3.83
CA VAL A 360 4.85 -35.26 4.01
C VAL A 360 4.18 -35.39 5.39
N GLN A 361 4.86 -34.99 6.46
CA GLN A 361 4.33 -35.08 7.84
C GLN A 361 3.08 -34.20 8.04
N SER A 362 3.08 -32.98 7.49
CA SER A 362 1.95 -32.05 7.67
C SER A 362 0.81 -32.24 6.66
N GLY A 363 1.08 -32.90 5.52
CA GLY A 363 0.16 -32.96 4.39
C GLY A 363 0.01 -31.62 3.68
N VAL A 364 1.07 -30.80 3.65
CA VAL A 364 1.09 -29.48 2.98
C VAL A 364 2.01 -29.56 1.77
N SER A 365 1.52 -29.23 0.58
CA SER A 365 2.31 -29.26 -0.66
C SER A 365 3.51 -28.31 -0.59
N SER A 366 4.63 -28.74 -1.17
CA SER A 366 5.83 -27.92 -1.42
C SER A 366 6.21 -27.96 -2.91
N GLY A 367 7.24 -27.21 -3.30
CA GLY A 367 7.85 -27.31 -4.62
C GLY A 367 8.51 -28.66 -4.92
N HIS A 368 8.69 -29.51 -3.91
CA HIS A 368 9.35 -30.83 -4.00
C HIS A 368 8.38 -32.01 -3.81
N THR A 369 7.10 -31.76 -3.58
CA THR A 369 6.09 -32.80 -3.34
C THR A 369 4.84 -32.55 -4.17
N ALA A 370 4.08 -33.61 -4.43
CA ALA A 370 2.82 -33.56 -5.17
C ALA A 370 1.79 -34.51 -4.59
N PHE A 371 0.50 -34.16 -4.68
CA PHE A 371 -0.59 -35.08 -4.40
C PHE A 371 -0.89 -35.90 -5.65
N ILE A 372 -0.87 -37.22 -5.52
CA ILE A 372 -1.23 -38.14 -6.58
C ILE A 372 -2.60 -38.72 -6.24
N ALA A 373 -3.60 -38.38 -7.06
CA ALA A 373 -4.91 -39.00 -6.96
C ALA A 373 -4.85 -40.37 -7.65
N VAL A 374 -5.11 -41.44 -6.90
CA VAL A 374 -5.16 -42.80 -7.41
C VAL A 374 -6.62 -43.23 -7.53
N ASN A 375 -7.10 -43.42 -8.75
CA ASN A 375 -8.42 -44.02 -9.00
C ASN A 375 -8.31 -45.54 -8.74
N LYS A 376 -9.01 -46.02 -7.72
CA LYS A 376 -8.98 -47.44 -7.32
C LYS A 376 -10.00 -48.31 -8.06
N ASP A 377 -10.91 -47.71 -8.83
CA ASP A 377 -12.05 -48.41 -9.42
C ASP A 377 -11.70 -49.11 -10.73
N SER A 378 -10.70 -48.61 -11.47
CA SER A 378 -10.32 -49.17 -12.78
C SER A 378 -9.01 -49.95 -12.76
N GLY A 379 -8.07 -49.67 -11.86
CA GLY A 379 -6.73 -50.32 -11.85
C GLY A 379 -5.85 -49.99 -13.06
N ASP A 380 -6.44 -49.50 -14.15
CA ASP A 380 -5.78 -49.09 -15.38
C ASP A 380 -5.12 -47.71 -15.23
N ALA A 381 -3.86 -47.61 -15.63
CA ALA A 381 -3.17 -46.33 -15.69
C ALA A 381 -3.84 -45.41 -16.72
N VAL A 382 -4.00 -44.13 -16.37
CA VAL A 382 -4.43 -43.10 -17.34
C VAL A 382 -3.40 -43.05 -18.47
N GLN A 383 -3.77 -43.55 -19.65
CA GLN A 383 -2.92 -43.54 -20.83
C GLN A 383 -3.25 -42.37 -21.74
N GLY A 384 -2.21 -41.67 -22.20
CA GLY A 384 -2.32 -40.58 -23.17
C GLY A 384 -1.29 -39.48 -22.94
N PRO A 385 -0.86 -38.76 -23.98
CA PRO A 385 0.06 -37.63 -23.83
C PRO A 385 -0.59 -36.50 -23.03
N LEU A 386 0.21 -35.78 -22.24
CA LEU A 386 -0.20 -34.49 -21.67
C LEU A 386 -0.62 -33.55 -22.80
N VAL A 387 -1.90 -33.25 -22.89
CA VAL A 387 -2.42 -32.30 -23.89
C VAL A 387 -2.27 -30.90 -23.32
N ARG A 388 -1.28 -30.16 -23.81
CA ARG A 388 -1.18 -28.72 -23.57
C ARG A 388 -2.38 -28.05 -24.26
N ARG A 389 -3.24 -27.40 -23.48
CA ARG A 389 -4.28 -26.52 -23.99
C ARG A 389 -3.82 -25.09 -23.80
N ASP A 390 -3.52 -24.41 -24.88
CA ASP A 390 -3.31 -22.97 -24.84
C ASP A 390 -4.67 -22.29 -24.67
N VAL A 391 -4.82 -21.50 -23.60
CA VAL A 391 -6.01 -20.70 -23.34
C VAL A 391 -5.85 -19.41 -24.14
N PRO A 392 -6.74 -19.11 -25.10
CA PRO A 392 -6.63 -17.88 -25.89
C PRO A 392 -6.75 -16.66 -24.99
N THR A 393 -5.74 -15.79 -24.99
CA THR A 393 -5.87 -14.42 -24.50
C THR A 393 -6.68 -13.62 -25.52
N PRO A 394 -7.58 -12.71 -25.09
CA PRO A 394 -8.27 -11.83 -26.04
C PRO A 394 -7.22 -10.94 -26.71
N GLY A 395 -6.94 -11.22 -27.98
CA GLY A 395 -6.19 -10.32 -28.84
C GLY A 395 -7.20 -9.59 -29.72
N GLU A 396 -7.31 -8.27 -29.57
CA GLU A 396 -7.96 -7.44 -30.57
C GLU A 396 -7.00 -6.35 -31.04
N SER A 397 -6.66 -6.49 -32.32
CA SER A 397 -6.28 -5.39 -33.19
C SER A 397 -7.55 -4.66 -33.60
N LEU A 398 -7.54 -3.32 -33.67
CA LEU A 398 -8.05 -2.54 -34.81
C LEU A 398 -7.69 -1.04 -34.72
N SER A 399 -7.07 -0.60 -35.82
CA SER A 399 -6.92 0.72 -36.46
C SER A 399 -7.41 2.05 -35.82
N ARG A 400 -6.42 2.96 -35.73
CA ARG A 400 -6.32 4.42 -36.05
C ARG A 400 -7.56 5.18 -36.57
N ALA A 401 -7.90 6.31 -35.92
CA ALA A 401 -8.38 7.56 -36.57
C ALA A 401 -8.28 8.82 -35.66
N SER A 402 -7.73 9.89 -36.28
CA SER A 402 -7.79 11.36 -36.03
C SER A 402 -7.49 11.99 -34.65
N GLU A 403 -6.59 12.99 -34.68
CA GLU A 403 -6.24 13.91 -33.60
C GLU A 403 -7.43 14.79 -33.14
N PRO A 404 -7.68 14.91 -31.82
CA PRO A 404 -8.44 16.01 -31.25
C PRO A 404 -7.50 17.11 -30.72
N GLU A 405 -7.97 18.36 -30.76
CA GLU A 405 -7.36 19.47 -30.02
C GLU A 405 -7.18 19.13 -28.53
N PRO A 406 -6.16 19.69 -27.85
CA PRO A 406 -5.90 19.36 -26.45
C PRO A 406 -7.13 19.70 -25.59
N PRO A 407 -7.63 18.76 -24.78
CA PRO A 407 -8.74 19.04 -23.88
C PRO A 407 -8.33 20.15 -22.92
N ARG A 408 -9.24 21.10 -22.69
CA ARG A 408 -9.10 22.06 -21.59
C ARG A 408 -8.94 21.25 -20.31
N ARG A 409 -7.76 21.32 -19.67
CA ARG A 409 -7.49 20.64 -18.39
C ARG A 409 -8.62 20.92 -17.42
N ASP A 410 -9.11 19.90 -16.72
CA ASP A 410 -10.15 20.07 -15.71
C ASP A 410 -9.75 21.16 -14.70
N PRO A 411 -10.66 22.08 -14.30
CA PRO A 411 -10.33 23.17 -13.39
C PRO A 411 -9.71 22.74 -12.05
N LEU A 412 -10.07 21.56 -11.52
CA LEU A 412 -9.45 21.01 -10.32
C LEU A 412 -7.98 20.68 -10.57
N LEU A 413 -7.68 19.97 -11.66
CA LEU A 413 -6.29 19.65 -12.03
C LEU A 413 -5.47 20.91 -12.32
N GLN A 414 -6.07 21.95 -12.89
CA GLN A 414 -5.42 23.25 -13.03
C GLN A 414 -5.09 23.85 -11.66
N LEU A 415 -6.03 23.91 -10.72
CA LEU A 415 -5.77 24.40 -9.37
C LEU A 415 -4.64 23.61 -8.68
N VAL A 416 -4.69 22.28 -8.78
CA VAL A 416 -3.69 21.36 -8.22
C VAL A 416 -2.31 21.65 -8.80
N SER A 417 -2.20 21.89 -10.11
CA SER A 417 -0.93 22.19 -10.77
C SER A 417 -0.25 23.45 -10.22
N LEU A 418 -1.03 24.43 -9.76
CA LEU A 418 -0.56 25.71 -9.24
C LEU A 418 -0.06 25.63 -7.80
N GLN A 419 -0.39 24.58 -7.04
CA GLN A 419 0.02 24.46 -5.65
C GLN A 419 1.55 24.33 -5.55
N LYS A 420 2.19 25.08 -4.66
CA LYS A 420 3.60 24.90 -4.29
C LYS A 420 3.77 23.62 -3.46
N ALA A 421 4.99 23.07 -3.43
CA ALA A 421 5.34 21.90 -2.63
C ALA A 421 5.05 22.11 -1.14
N SER A 422 5.12 23.34 -0.63
CA SER A 422 4.76 23.70 0.75
C SER A 422 3.25 23.60 1.04
N GLY A 423 2.40 23.54 0.02
CA GLY A 423 0.93 23.53 0.16
C GLY A 423 0.25 24.86 -0.15
N CYS A 424 0.99 25.95 -0.33
CA CYS A 424 0.40 27.26 -0.63
C CYS A 424 0.16 27.50 -2.13
N TRP A 425 -0.62 28.53 -2.44
CA TRP A 425 -0.77 29.08 -3.78
C TRP A 425 -0.20 30.50 -3.85
N MET A 426 0.19 30.91 -5.06
CA MET A 426 0.59 32.28 -5.35
C MET A 426 -0.60 33.06 -5.88
N LEU A 427 -0.68 34.33 -5.50
CA LEU A 427 -1.69 35.25 -6.01
C LEU A 427 -1.26 35.74 -7.41
N ASP A 428 -1.68 35.02 -8.45
CA ASP A 428 -1.32 35.33 -9.83
C ASP A 428 -2.51 35.20 -10.81
N ALA A 429 -2.25 35.50 -12.08
CA ALA A 429 -3.26 35.42 -13.13
C ALA A 429 -3.75 33.99 -13.40
N ALA A 430 -2.91 32.98 -13.17
CA ALA A 430 -3.30 31.58 -13.37
C ALA A 430 -4.29 31.15 -12.28
N LEU A 431 -4.04 31.50 -11.02
CA LEU A 431 -4.98 31.25 -9.93
C LEU A 431 -6.30 32.00 -10.19
N ALA A 432 -6.24 33.28 -10.56
CA ALA A 432 -7.45 34.06 -10.87
C ALA A 432 -8.28 33.40 -11.98
N SER A 433 -7.63 32.94 -13.04
CA SER A 433 -8.29 32.23 -14.14
C SER A 433 -9.01 30.97 -13.68
N VAL A 434 -8.40 30.15 -12.82
CA VAL A 434 -9.03 28.93 -12.28
C VAL A 434 -10.24 29.25 -11.41
N LEU A 435 -10.16 30.32 -10.63
CA LEU A 435 -11.24 30.80 -9.77
C LEU A 435 -12.37 31.51 -10.54
N GLY A 436 -12.21 31.71 -11.86
CA GLY A 436 -13.17 32.46 -12.67
C GLY A 436 -13.21 33.96 -12.35
N LYS A 437 -12.08 34.52 -11.93
CA LYS A 437 -11.90 35.92 -11.52
C LYS A 437 -10.74 36.58 -12.27
N THR A 438 -10.64 37.90 -12.15
CA THR A 438 -9.50 38.69 -12.61
C THR A 438 -8.50 38.91 -11.48
N SER A 439 -7.21 39.09 -11.81
CA SER A 439 -6.18 39.40 -10.82
C SER A 439 -6.50 40.67 -10.02
N LYS A 440 -7.17 41.64 -10.66
CA LYS A 440 -7.61 42.87 -10.01
C LYS A 440 -8.65 42.60 -8.92
N GLU A 441 -9.68 41.80 -9.21
CA GLU A 441 -10.70 41.43 -8.22
C GLU A 441 -10.10 40.69 -7.02
N LEU A 442 -9.11 39.83 -7.26
CA LEU A 442 -8.43 39.11 -6.17
C LEU A 442 -7.64 40.05 -5.25
N GLU A 443 -6.93 41.03 -5.81
CA GLU A 443 -6.13 41.99 -5.03
C GLU A 443 -7.01 43.00 -4.28
N GLU A 444 -8.08 43.50 -4.92
CA GLU A 444 -9.00 44.48 -4.30
C GLU A 444 -9.80 43.87 -3.13
N SER A 445 -10.00 42.55 -3.14
CA SER A 445 -10.74 41.84 -2.09
C SER A 445 -9.84 41.32 -0.96
N LYS A 446 -8.54 41.58 -1.00
CA LYS A 446 -7.58 41.09 0.00
C LYS A 446 -7.71 41.85 1.33
N PRO A 447 -7.91 41.15 2.47
CA PRO A 447 -7.91 41.79 3.78
C PRO A 447 -6.58 42.46 4.16
N GLU A 448 -6.63 43.49 5.00
CA GLU A 448 -5.45 44.17 5.53
C GLU A 448 -4.60 43.23 6.43
N ASN A 449 -3.28 43.42 6.44
CA ASN A 449 -2.32 42.67 7.25
C ASN A 449 -2.18 41.15 6.95
N VAL A 450 -2.55 40.73 5.73
CA VAL A 450 -2.40 39.33 5.27
C VAL A 450 -1.46 39.27 4.07
N SER A 451 -0.55 38.29 4.05
CA SER A 451 0.32 38.08 2.89
C SER A 451 -0.48 37.59 1.69
N SER A 452 0.00 37.88 0.49
CA SER A 452 -0.68 37.46 -0.73
C SER A 452 -0.77 35.94 -0.86
N GLU A 453 0.20 35.19 -0.31
CA GLU A 453 0.20 33.73 -0.30
C GLU A 453 -0.85 33.14 0.65
N VAL A 454 -1.03 33.72 1.84
CA VAL A 454 -2.09 33.31 2.78
C VAL A 454 -3.46 33.57 2.15
N TRP A 455 -3.64 34.75 1.55
CA TRP A 455 -4.87 35.09 0.86
C TRP A 455 -5.19 34.15 -0.32
N ALA A 456 -4.21 33.93 -1.21
CA ALA A 456 -4.34 33.00 -2.34
C ALA A 456 -4.67 31.57 -1.88
N THR A 457 -4.06 31.11 -0.78
CA THR A 457 -4.29 29.78 -0.25
C THR A 457 -5.69 29.64 0.35
N ILE A 458 -6.18 30.66 1.05
CA ILE A 458 -7.57 30.68 1.56
C ILE A 458 -8.57 30.71 0.41
N LEU A 459 -8.33 31.49 -0.66
CA LEU A 459 -9.17 31.48 -1.86
C LEU A 459 -9.25 30.09 -2.51
N ALA A 460 -8.11 29.42 -2.67
CA ALA A 460 -8.06 28.06 -3.23
C ALA A 460 -8.82 27.06 -2.36
N LEU A 461 -8.64 27.10 -1.04
CA LEU A 461 -9.37 26.25 -0.08
C LEU A 461 -10.88 26.51 -0.13
N THR A 462 -11.31 27.79 -0.12
CA THR A 462 -12.72 28.15 -0.22
C THR A 462 -13.32 27.68 -1.55
N TRP A 463 -12.58 27.77 -2.66
CA TRP A 463 -13.04 27.29 -3.96
C TRP A 463 -13.21 25.76 -3.99
N LEU A 464 -12.26 25.01 -3.44
CA LEU A 464 -12.35 23.53 -3.34
C LEU A 464 -13.61 23.10 -2.58
N HIS A 465 -13.84 23.70 -1.41
CA HIS A 465 -15.02 23.42 -0.58
C HIS A 465 -16.33 23.98 -1.14
N GLY A 466 -16.27 25.06 -1.93
CA GLY A 466 -17.45 25.69 -2.53
C GLY A 466 -17.93 25.00 -3.80
N PHE A 467 -17.00 24.52 -4.64
CA PHE A 467 -17.30 24.09 -6.01
C PHE A 467 -16.90 22.66 -6.37
N LYS A 468 -16.05 22.00 -5.56
CA LYS A 468 -15.50 20.67 -5.89
C LYS A 468 -15.74 19.61 -4.83
N MET A 469 -16.77 19.77 -3.98
CA MET A 469 -17.11 18.78 -2.94
C MET A 469 -17.49 17.40 -3.50
N ASP A 470 -17.96 17.33 -4.75
CA ASP A 470 -18.22 16.07 -5.47
C ASP A 470 -16.93 15.26 -5.72
N ALA A 471 -15.78 15.93 -5.70
CA ALA A 471 -14.45 15.36 -5.92
C ALA A 471 -13.58 15.39 -4.65
N LYS A 472 -14.18 15.49 -3.45
CA LYS A 472 -13.45 15.64 -2.18
C LYS A 472 -12.33 14.62 -1.99
N ASP A 473 -12.57 13.37 -2.39
CA ASP A 473 -11.58 12.29 -2.27
C ASP A 473 -10.30 12.54 -3.09
N GLU A 474 -10.34 13.40 -4.10
CA GLU A 474 -9.20 13.75 -4.94
C GLU A 474 -8.33 14.85 -4.34
N TRP A 475 -8.93 15.82 -3.64
CA TRP A 475 -8.23 17.02 -3.19
C TRP A 475 -8.05 17.16 -1.68
N GLU A 476 -8.68 16.32 -0.86
CA GLU A 476 -8.63 16.52 0.59
C GLU A 476 -7.19 16.50 1.16
N LEU A 477 -6.29 15.68 0.64
CA LEU A 477 -4.88 15.66 1.08
C LEU A 477 -4.15 16.96 0.71
N LEU A 478 -4.49 17.56 -0.44
CA LEU A 478 -3.97 18.86 -0.85
C LEU A 478 -4.47 19.96 0.09
N ALA A 479 -5.75 19.91 0.46
CA ALA A 479 -6.36 20.87 1.37
C ALA A 479 -5.79 20.76 2.79
N VAL A 480 -5.60 19.54 3.32
CA VAL A 480 -4.97 19.33 4.65
C VAL A 480 -3.58 19.93 4.69
N LYS A 481 -2.77 19.69 3.66
CA LYS A 481 -1.42 20.25 3.52
C LYS A 481 -1.43 21.77 3.46
N ALA A 482 -2.34 22.35 2.68
CA ALA A 482 -2.53 23.80 2.59
C ALA A 482 -2.97 24.43 3.92
N ALA A 483 -3.92 23.80 4.61
CA ALA A 483 -4.43 24.26 5.90
C ALA A 483 -3.31 24.26 6.97
N SER A 484 -2.53 23.18 7.02
CA SER A 484 -1.34 23.10 7.90
C SER A 484 -0.34 24.21 7.60
N TRP A 485 -0.11 24.52 6.31
CA TRP A 485 0.77 25.62 5.92
C TRP A 485 0.24 26.98 6.37
N VAL A 486 -1.05 27.27 6.21
CA VAL A 486 -1.69 28.52 6.65
C VAL A 486 -1.62 28.67 8.18
N GLN A 487 -1.91 27.60 8.93
CA GLN A 487 -1.80 27.60 10.39
C GLN A 487 -0.36 27.94 10.85
N ALA A 488 0.66 27.41 10.15
CA ALA A 488 2.05 27.71 10.45
C ALA A 488 2.44 29.19 10.20
N GLN A 489 1.68 29.93 9.38
CA GLN A 489 1.92 31.36 9.16
C GLN A 489 1.45 32.25 10.33
N ASN A 490 0.66 31.72 11.28
CA ASN A 490 0.09 32.47 12.42
C ASN A 490 -0.62 33.77 11.99
N ALA A 491 -1.38 33.74 10.90
CA ALA A 491 -2.07 34.92 10.37
C ALA A 491 -3.16 35.44 11.34
N PRO A 492 -3.22 36.75 11.65
CA PRO A 492 -4.06 37.29 12.72
C PRO A 492 -5.56 37.35 12.40
N CYS A 493 -5.97 37.32 11.13
CA CYS A 493 -7.35 37.56 10.68
C CYS A 493 -7.88 36.49 9.70
N VAL A 494 -7.56 35.22 9.94
CA VAL A 494 -8.00 34.09 9.08
C VAL A 494 -9.52 34.04 8.89
N LYS A 495 -10.30 34.37 9.91
CA LYS A 495 -11.77 34.39 9.80
C LYS A 495 -12.26 35.44 8.80
N GLU A 496 -11.73 36.65 8.88
CA GLU A 496 -12.07 37.75 7.95
C GLU A 496 -11.68 37.41 6.51
N CYS A 497 -10.56 36.69 6.33
CA CYS A 497 -10.17 36.15 5.02
C CYS A 497 -11.20 35.16 4.48
N VAL A 498 -11.68 34.22 5.29
CA VAL A 498 -12.69 33.25 4.84
C VAL A 498 -13.99 33.96 4.47
N ASP A 499 -14.41 34.97 5.24
CA ASP A 499 -15.61 35.76 4.95
C ASP A 499 -15.45 36.57 3.65
N ALA A 500 -14.29 37.21 3.43
CA ALA A 500 -13.99 37.93 2.19
C ALA A 500 -13.92 36.98 0.98
N ALA A 501 -13.31 35.80 1.13
CA ALA A 501 -13.24 34.78 0.08
C ALA A 501 -14.62 34.26 -0.30
N ASN A 502 -15.48 34.01 0.69
CA ASN A 502 -16.87 33.61 0.46
C ASN A 502 -17.64 34.69 -0.31
N ALA A 503 -17.47 35.97 0.05
CA ALA A 503 -18.10 37.09 -0.65
C ALA A 503 -17.63 37.19 -2.11
N LEU A 504 -16.32 37.06 -2.35
CA LEU A 504 -15.73 37.14 -3.68
C LEU A 504 -16.18 35.98 -4.59
N LEU A 505 -16.16 34.77 -4.06
CA LEU A 505 -16.46 33.55 -4.82
C LEU A 505 -17.96 33.20 -4.86
N GLY A 506 -18.79 33.84 -4.03
CA GLY A 506 -20.21 33.52 -3.91
C GLY A 506 -20.47 32.21 -3.15
N CYS A 507 -19.58 31.84 -2.21
CA CYS A 507 -19.66 30.61 -1.43
C CYS A 507 -20.17 30.87 0.00
N ARG A 508 -20.45 29.78 0.74
CA ARG A 508 -20.77 29.81 2.18
C ARG A 508 -20.04 28.70 2.92
N VAL A 509 -18.71 28.76 2.93
CA VAL A 509 -17.85 27.78 3.58
C VAL A 509 -17.46 28.26 4.98
N GLN A 510 -17.53 27.38 5.97
CA GLN A 510 -17.08 27.66 7.33
C GLN A 510 -15.57 27.53 7.47
N LYS A 511 -14.96 28.34 8.35
CA LYS A 511 -13.51 28.30 8.62
C LYS A 511 -13.05 26.90 9.04
N GLU A 512 -13.82 26.24 9.89
CA GLU A 512 -13.52 24.92 10.44
C GLU A 512 -13.55 23.84 9.34
N ALA A 513 -14.39 24.02 8.31
CA ALA A 513 -14.44 23.11 7.17
C ALA A 513 -13.13 23.14 6.37
N LEU A 514 -12.42 24.28 6.36
CA LEU A 514 -11.12 24.44 5.71
C LEU A 514 -9.95 23.88 6.55
N GLY A 515 -10.21 23.40 7.77
CA GLY A 515 -9.17 22.93 8.69
C GLY A 515 -8.32 24.07 9.29
N LEU A 516 -8.85 25.30 9.34
CA LEU A 516 -8.14 26.52 9.80
C LEU A 516 -8.56 26.97 11.20
#